data_AF-A0A800BQL1-F1
#
_entry.id   AF-A0A800BQL1-F1
#
_cell.length_a   1.000
_cell.length_b   1.000
_cell.length_c   1.000
_cell.angle_alpha   90.00
_cell.angle_beta   90.00
_cell.angle_gamma   90.00
#
_symmetry.space_group_name_H-M   'P 1'
#
loop_
_entity.id
_entity.type
_entity.pdbx_description
1 polymer ?
#
loop_
_entity_poly.entity_id
_entity_poly.type
_entity_poly.pdbx_seq_one_letter_code
_entity_poly.pdbx_strand_id
1 'polypeptide(L)'
;FHKLAFTGYAMVMESLYEFPVDLGSMVYVRFQNEEIRIKREFHHISDELRQWFIEERDRKMHMLENETDPGKQECYDICPYKEFCP
;
A
#
# COMPACT_ATOMS: atom_id res chain seq x y z
N PHE A 1 -0.84 -0.68 6.10
CA PHE A 1 -0.27 0.04 4.94
C PHE A 1 0.28 -0.90 3.88
N HIS A 2 1.25 -1.77 4.22
CA HIS A 2 1.92 -2.65 3.25
C HIS A 2 1.00 -3.61 2.49
N LYS A 3 -0.07 -4.11 3.12
CA LYS A 3 -0.99 -5.09 2.50
C LYS A 3 -1.69 -4.55 1.25
N LEU A 4 -2.35 -3.41 1.37
CA LEU A 4 -3.04 -2.77 0.25
C LEU A 4 -2.10 -2.41 -0.90
N ALA A 5 -0.86 -2.01 -0.61
CA ALA A 5 0.10 -1.65 -1.64
C ALA A 5 0.44 -2.85 -2.56
N PHE A 6 0.74 -4.02 -1.99
CA PHE A 6 1.04 -5.19 -2.82
C PHE A 6 -0.22 -5.81 -3.43
N THR A 7 -1.39 -5.70 -2.79
CA THR A 7 -2.69 -6.05 -3.41
C THR A 7 -2.94 -5.22 -4.67
N GLY A 8 -2.64 -3.91 -4.64
CA GLY A 8 -2.74 -3.07 -5.85
C GLY A 8 -1.86 -3.57 -6.99
N TYR A 9 -0.61 -3.95 -6.71
CA TYR A 9 0.26 -4.56 -7.72
C TYR A 9 -0.28 -5.88 -8.26
N ALA A 10 -0.82 -6.74 -7.39
CA ALA A 10 -1.44 -7.98 -7.81
C ALA A 10 -2.62 -7.73 -8.75
N MET A 11 -3.49 -6.77 -8.44
CA MET A 11 -4.63 -6.41 -9.30
C MET A 11 -4.21 -5.83 -10.65
N VAL A 12 -3.11 -5.08 -10.70
CA VAL A 12 -2.52 -4.63 -11.99
C VAL A 12 -2.06 -5.83 -12.81
N MET A 13 -1.38 -6.79 -12.19
CA MET A 13 -0.95 -8.02 -12.87
C MET A 13 -2.15 -8.85 -13.35
N GLU A 14 -3.18 -9.00 -12.53
CA GLU A 14 -4.45 -9.67 -12.88
C GLU A 14 -5.09 -9.00 -14.12
N SER A 15 -5.11 -7.67 -14.17
CA SER A 15 -5.65 -6.91 -15.31
C SER A 15 -4.83 -7.03 -16.59
N LEU A 16 -3.51 -7.22 -16.49
CA LEU A 16 -2.63 -7.29 -17.66
C LEU A 16 -2.51 -8.71 -18.23
N TYR A 17 -2.55 -9.71 -17.36
CA TYR A 17 -2.23 -11.10 -17.70
C TYR A 17 -3.41 -12.05 -17.56
N GLU A 18 -4.57 -11.57 -17.11
CA GLU A 18 -5.81 -12.33 -16.96
C GLU A 18 -5.67 -13.61 -16.10
N PHE A 19 -4.71 -13.63 -15.19
CA PHE A 19 -4.48 -14.72 -14.25
C PHE A 19 -4.57 -14.23 -12.80
N PRO A 20 -5.14 -15.02 -11.87
CA PRO A 20 -5.31 -14.62 -10.48
C PRO A 20 -3.97 -14.59 -9.71
N VAL A 21 -3.74 -13.53 -8.95
CA VAL A 21 -2.55 -13.36 -8.10
C VAL A 21 -2.95 -13.39 -6.63
N ASP A 22 -2.93 -14.58 -6.04
CA ASP A 22 -3.47 -14.80 -4.68
C ASP A 22 -2.42 -14.78 -3.56
N LEU A 23 -1.13 -14.65 -3.90
CA LEU A 23 -0.05 -14.66 -2.91
C LEU A 23 0.94 -13.52 -3.18
N GLY A 24 1.15 -12.69 -2.17
CA GLY A 24 2.19 -11.66 -2.15
C GLY A 24 3.30 -12.00 -1.16
N SER A 25 4.50 -11.49 -1.42
CA SER A 25 5.62 -11.55 -0.48
C SER A 25 6.22 -10.17 -0.27
N MET A 26 6.38 -9.79 0.99
CA MET A 26 7.15 -8.61 1.38
C MET A 26 8.52 -9.05 1.87
N VAL A 27 9.56 -8.56 1.21
CA VAL A 27 10.96 -8.90 1.52
C VAL A 27 11.62 -7.70 2.16
N TYR A 28 11.93 -7.81 3.46
CA TYR A 28 12.71 -6.82 4.20
C TYR A 28 14.18 -7.21 4.15
N VAL A 29 14.99 -6.31 3.59
CA VAL A 29 16.45 -6.44 3.58
C VAL A 29 17.02 -5.47 4.61
N ARG A 30 17.84 -5.98 5.53
CA ARG A 30 18.54 -5.19 6.55
C ARG A 30 20.03 -5.40 6.41
N PHE A 31 20.78 -4.32 6.44
CA PHE A 31 22.24 -4.34 6.48
C PHE A 31 22.66 -4.11 7.93
N GLN A 32 23.32 -5.09 8.55
CA GLN A 32 23.85 -4.98 9.91
C GLN A 32 25.28 -5.51 9.93
N ASN A 33 26.25 -4.67 10.32
CA ASN A 33 27.65 -5.06 10.49
C ASN A 33 28.22 -5.85 9.27
N GLU A 34 28.07 -5.31 8.07
CA GLU A 34 28.48 -5.93 6.79
C GLU A 34 27.72 -7.22 6.39
N GLU A 35 26.81 -7.71 7.24
CA GLU A 35 25.92 -8.83 6.92
C GLU A 35 24.57 -8.36 6.36
N ILE A 36 24.07 -9.11 5.38
CA ILE A 36 22.73 -8.92 4.82
C ILE A 36 21.76 -9.88 5.51
N ARG A 37 20.78 -9.34 6.22
CA ARG A 37 19.67 -10.10 6.82
C ARG A 37 18.41 -9.92 6.01
N ILE A 38 17.81 -11.03 5.58
CA ILE A 38 16.59 -11.05 4.78
C ILE A 38 15.44 -11.66 5.59
N LYS A 39 14.35 -10.91 5.76
CA LYS A 39 13.08 -11.40 6.31
C LYS A 39 12.03 -11.39 5.21
N ARG A 40 11.32 -12.51 5.03
CA ARG A 40 10.23 -12.63 4.05
C ARG A 40 8.91 -12.83 4.79
N GLU A 41 7.90 -12.08 4.40
CA GLU A 41 6.55 -12.21 4.94
C GLU A 41 5.58 -12.47 3.80
N PHE A 42 4.99 -13.66 3.79
CA PHE A 42 4.00 -14.07 2.81
C PHE A 42 2.60 -13.71 3.29
N HIS A 43 1.77 -13.27 2.36
CA HIS A 43 0.41 -12.84 2.65
C HIS A 43 -0.52 -13.29 1.53
N HIS A 44 -1.60 -13.95 1.91
CA HIS A 44 -2.70 -14.28 1.01
C HIS A 44 -3.46 -13.01 0.62
N ILE A 45 -3.74 -12.86 -0.68
CA ILE A 45 -4.53 -11.76 -1.24
C ILE A 45 -5.97 -12.27 -1.34
N SER A 46 -6.75 -11.95 -0.32
CA SER A 46 -8.18 -12.27 -0.29
C SER A 46 -8.99 -11.27 -1.11
N ASP A 47 -10.20 -11.67 -1.47
CA ASP A 47 -11.17 -10.78 -2.12
C ASP A 47 -11.52 -9.58 -1.25
N GLU A 48 -11.52 -9.74 0.09
CA GLU A 48 -11.66 -8.63 1.04
C GLU A 48 -10.55 -7.58 0.86
N LEU A 49 -9.29 -8.00 0.68
CA LEU A 49 -8.19 -7.07 0.45
C LEU A 49 -8.32 -6.36 -0.92
N ARG A 50 -8.80 -7.06 -1.95
CA ARG A 50 -9.05 -6.47 -3.27
C ARG A 50 -10.16 -5.43 -3.22
N GLN A 51 -11.26 -5.76 -2.56
CA GLN A 51 -12.39 -4.86 -2.35
C GLN A 51 -11.95 -3.62 -1.57
N TRP A 52 -11.23 -3.81 -0.46
CA TRP A 52 -10.73 -2.70 0.34
C TRP A 52 -9.76 -1.80 -0.45
N PHE A 53 -8.92 -2.38 -1.32
CA PHE A 53 -8.07 -1.58 -2.20
C PHE A 53 -8.87 -0.68 -3.15
N ILE A 54 -9.93 -1.22 -3.77
CA ILE A 54 -10.82 -0.44 -4.64
C ILE A 54 -11.49 0.70 -3.86
N GLU A 55 -12.03 0.40 -2.69
CA GLU A 55 -12.69 1.39 -1.84
C GLU A 55 -11.76 2.54 -1.45
N GLU A 56 -10.52 2.23 -1.03
CA GLU A 56 -9.54 3.25 -0.70
C GLU A 56 -9.10 4.08 -1.90
N ARG A 57 -9.00 3.45 -3.08
CA ARG A 57 -8.69 4.15 -4.33
C ARG A 57 -9.80 5.13 -4.68
N ASP A 58 -11.04 4.67 -4.66
CA ASP A 58 -12.21 5.46 -5.06
C ASP A 58 -12.46 6.59 -4.06
N ARG A 59 -12.28 6.34 -2.76
CA ARG A 59 -12.31 7.36 -1.71
C ARG A 59 -11.29 8.47 -1.97
N LYS A 60 -10.06 8.11 -2.35
CA LYS A 60 -9.01 9.10 -2.66
C LYS A 60 -9.28 9.86 -3.95
N MET A 61 -9.81 9.22 -4.98
CA MET A 61 -10.22 9.91 -6.21
C MET A 61 -11.34 10.92 -5.90
N HIS A 62 -12.34 10.52 -5.13
CA HIS A 62 -13.40 11.43 -4.69
C HIS A 62 -12.84 12.64 -3.89
N MET A 63 -11.85 12.43 -3.03
CA MET A 63 -11.19 13.54 -2.31
C MET A 63 -10.50 14.51 -3.26
N LEU A 64 -9.82 14.01 -4.29
CA LEU A 64 -9.16 14.84 -5.31
C LEU A 64 -10.18 15.62 -6.14
N GLU A 65 -11.24 14.97 -6.60
CA GLU A 65 -12.30 15.59 -7.41
C GLU A 65 -13.03 16.72 -6.67
N ASN A 66 -13.22 16.57 -5.35
CA ASN A 66 -13.90 17.55 -4.52
C ASN A 66 -12.95 18.47 -3.75
N GLU A 67 -11.64 18.44 -4.06
CA GLU A 67 -10.59 19.22 -3.38
C GLU A 67 -10.71 19.15 -1.85
N THR A 68 -11.11 17.99 -1.33
CA THR A 68 -11.39 17.78 0.10
C THR A 68 -10.10 17.44 0.84
N ASP A 69 -9.79 18.20 1.90
CA ASP A 69 -8.64 17.91 2.77
C ASP A 69 -8.85 16.54 3.47
N PRO A 70 -7.89 15.58 3.34
CA PRO A 70 -7.96 14.31 4.06
C PRO A 70 -7.90 14.45 5.59
N GLY A 71 -7.53 15.64 6.09
CA GLY A 71 -7.41 15.95 7.51
C GLY A 71 -6.13 15.38 8.13
N LYS A 72 -5.78 15.90 9.31
CA LYS A 72 -4.62 15.44 10.07
C LYS A 72 -4.86 14.06 10.67
N GLN A 73 -3.91 13.16 10.45
CA GLN A 73 -3.91 11.80 10.97
C GLN A 73 -2.79 11.64 12.02
N GLU A 74 -2.52 10.40 12.46
CA GLU A 74 -1.30 10.06 13.19
C GLU A 74 -0.08 10.16 12.26
N CYS A 75 0.42 11.38 12.08
CA CYS A 75 1.55 11.67 11.19
C CYS A 75 2.89 11.44 11.90
N TYR A 76 3.83 10.81 11.21
CA TYR A 76 5.22 10.72 11.65
C TYR A 76 5.89 12.11 11.69
N ASP A 77 6.91 12.27 12.53
CA ASP A 77 7.67 13.53 12.60
C ASP A 77 8.35 13.91 11.29
N ILE A 78 8.68 12.91 10.48
CA ILE A 78 9.29 13.06 9.15
C ILE A 78 8.27 13.29 8.03
N CYS A 79 7.00 13.58 8.34
CA CYS A 79 5.98 13.82 7.31
C CYS A 79 6.38 15.02 6.42
N PRO A 80 6.53 14.83 5.10
CA PRO A 80 6.97 15.89 4.20
C PRO A 80 5.94 17.03 4.06
N TYR A 81 4.69 16.78 4.43
CA TYR A 81 3.60 17.76 4.34
C TYR A 81 3.31 18.47 5.66
N LYS A 82 4.15 18.31 6.70
CA LYS A 82 3.91 18.84 8.05
C LYS A 82 3.79 20.37 8.09
N GLU A 83 4.47 21.08 7.19
CA GLU A 83 4.43 22.55 7.09
C GLU A 83 3.20 23.09 6.31
N PHE A 84 2.56 22.23 5.52
CA PHE A 84 1.42 22.60 4.66
C PHE A 84 0.08 22.10 5.21
N CYS A 85 0.10 21.11 6.12
CA CYS A 85 -1.07 20.57 6.75
C CYS A 85 -1.62 21.56 7.80
N PRO A 86 -2.93 21.85 7.81
CA PRO A 86 -3.55 22.77 8.75
C PRO A 86 -3.48 22.32 10.23
#